data_AF-A0A7W1YL17-F1
#
_entry.id   AF-A0A7W1YL17-F1
#
_cell.length_a   1.000
_cell.length_b   1.000
_cell.length_c   1.000
_cell.angle_alpha   90.00
_cell.angle_beta   90.00
_cell.angle_gamma   90.00
#
_symmetry.space_group_name_H-M   'P 1'
#
loop_
_entity.id
_entity.type
_entity.pdbx_description
1 polymer ?
#
loop_
_entity_poly.entity_id
_entity_poly.type
_entity_poly.pdbx_seq_one_letter_code
_entity_poly.pdbx_strand_id
1 'polypeptide(L)'
;GLHPDELVERLYGDLPDAAVLEEAPALSARQLIDRYNLALCQGLLLQARELRVTIDDADTGLRRRILKALRFRRLLATVRCDNAAVLELVVSGPGNLLDQATRYGLQLALFLPAVACARRWAVRAELPPPRHEGPGRGTVLLELDQDAGLVGDSHFLGHLPDELRGIADQLAAKLPGWSVEDGQLLPLPSGELVVPDLQVAVDGALFPVELFHRWHGSALGRRLALLEQGVAPRLVVGVDRALAKTAAIAPLLESPAFKRHGFLFSDLPTARALKEAVERLL
;
A
#
# COMPACT_ATOMS: atom_id res chain seq x y z
N GLY A 1 -39.86 11.04 -28.07
CA GLY A 1 -39.86 9.66 -27.53
C GLY A 1 -39.17 8.77 -28.54
N LEU A 2 -38.54 7.69 -28.09
CA LEU A 2 -37.92 6.68 -28.97
C LEU A 2 -38.99 5.91 -29.76
N HIS A 3 -38.65 5.44 -30.96
CA HIS A 3 -39.52 4.54 -31.72
C HIS A 3 -39.60 3.16 -31.02
N PRO A 4 -40.70 2.40 -31.11
CA PRO A 4 -40.79 1.06 -30.50
C PRO A 4 -39.64 0.12 -30.86
N ASP A 5 -39.13 0.19 -32.09
CA ASP A 5 -38.00 -0.63 -32.53
C ASP A 5 -36.69 -0.21 -31.86
N GLU A 6 -36.44 1.10 -31.73
CA GLU A 6 -35.29 1.64 -30.99
C GLU A 6 -35.37 1.31 -29.50
N LEU A 7 -36.58 1.21 -28.95
CA LEU A 7 -36.79 0.80 -27.56
C LEU A 7 -36.42 -0.67 -27.36
N VAL A 8 -36.79 -1.55 -28.28
CA VAL A 8 -36.45 -2.99 -28.20
C VAL A 8 -34.95 -3.21 -28.33
N GLU A 9 -34.27 -2.50 -29.24
CA GLU A 9 -32.81 -2.61 -29.40
C GLU A 9 -32.04 -2.11 -28.17
N ARG A 10 -32.54 -1.08 -27.48
CA ARG A 10 -31.87 -0.48 -26.32
C ARG A 10 -32.38 -0.98 -24.98
N LEU A 11 -33.38 -1.87 -24.98
CA LEU A 11 -34.06 -2.36 -23.77
C LEU A 11 -33.10 -3.01 -22.78
N TYR A 12 -32.04 -3.63 -23.29
CA TYR A 12 -31.01 -4.35 -22.53
C TYR A 12 -29.62 -3.73 -22.67
N GLY A 13 -29.52 -2.48 -23.12
CA GLY A 13 -28.22 -1.83 -23.36
C GLY A 13 -27.37 -1.62 -22.09
N ASP A 14 -27.92 -1.89 -20.91
CA ASP A 14 -27.22 -1.91 -19.63
C ASP A 14 -26.58 -3.28 -19.30
N LEU A 15 -26.94 -4.34 -20.01
CA LEU A 15 -26.35 -5.67 -19.83
C LEU A 15 -24.98 -5.75 -20.52
N PRO A 16 -23.92 -6.24 -19.84
CA PRO A 16 -22.59 -6.39 -20.45
C PRO A 16 -22.59 -7.21 -21.74
N ASP A 17 -23.43 -8.26 -21.80
CA ASP A 17 -23.54 -9.14 -22.98
C ASP A 17 -24.22 -8.48 -24.18
N ALA A 18 -24.95 -7.38 -23.94
CA ALA A 18 -25.59 -6.57 -24.98
C ALA A 18 -24.77 -5.31 -25.34
N ALA A 19 -23.60 -5.12 -24.71
CA ALA A 19 -22.73 -4.00 -25.02
C ALA A 19 -22.15 -4.13 -26.43
N VAL A 20 -22.28 -3.07 -27.22
CA VAL A 20 -21.70 -2.98 -28.56
C VAL A 20 -20.28 -2.44 -28.45
N LEU A 21 -19.30 -3.16 -29.00
CA LEU A 21 -17.92 -2.71 -29.05
C LEU A 21 -17.75 -1.65 -30.15
N GLU A 22 -17.72 -0.37 -29.77
CA GLU A 22 -17.52 0.74 -30.71
C GLU A 22 -16.08 0.83 -31.22
N GLU A 23 -15.10 0.61 -30.33
CA GLU A 23 -13.67 0.66 -30.64
C GLU A 23 -12.94 -0.51 -29.99
N ALA A 24 -12.19 -1.27 -30.79
CA ALA A 24 -11.32 -2.31 -30.25
C ALA A 24 -10.05 -1.68 -29.64
N PRO A 25 -9.58 -2.14 -28.47
CA PRO A 25 -8.35 -1.63 -27.90
C PRO A 25 -7.17 -1.91 -28.84
N ALA A 26 -6.34 -0.89 -29.08
CA ALA A 26 -5.11 -1.02 -29.86
C ALA A 26 -4.09 -1.88 -29.10
N LEU A 27 -4.20 -3.20 -29.22
CA LEU A 27 -3.38 -4.18 -28.52
C LEU A 27 -2.73 -5.16 -29.50
N SER A 28 -1.40 -5.22 -29.49
CA SER A 28 -0.68 -6.27 -30.21
C SER A 28 -0.80 -7.62 -29.49
N ALA A 29 -0.64 -8.72 -30.24
CA ALA A 29 -0.62 -10.07 -29.67
C ALA A 29 0.43 -10.23 -28.55
N ARG A 30 1.60 -9.57 -28.69
CA ARG A 30 2.65 -9.58 -27.66
C ARG A 30 2.19 -8.91 -26.38
N GLN A 31 1.60 -7.72 -26.47
CA GLN A 31 1.09 -7.00 -25.29
C GLN A 31 -0.05 -7.75 -24.60
N LEU A 32 -0.87 -8.50 -25.36
CA LEU A 32 -1.90 -9.37 -24.79
C LEU A 32 -1.29 -10.50 -23.95
N ILE A 33 -0.25 -11.17 -24.47
CA ILE A 33 0.46 -12.23 -23.74
C ILE A 33 1.14 -11.66 -22.49
N ASP A 34 1.80 -10.50 -22.60
CA ASP A 34 2.45 -9.85 -21.46
C ASP A 34 1.45 -9.54 -20.33
N ARG A 35 0.27 -8.99 -20.69
CA ARG A 35 -0.83 -8.75 -19.74
C ARG A 35 -1.39 -10.03 -19.14
N TYR A 36 -1.55 -11.08 -19.95
CA TYR A 36 -2.04 -12.37 -19.50
C TYR A 36 -1.09 -13.00 -18.46
N ASN A 37 0.22 -13.04 -18.74
CA ASN A 37 1.21 -13.63 -17.84
C ASN A 37 1.27 -12.88 -16.51
N LEU A 38 1.25 -11.55 -16.56
CA LEU A 38 1.20 -10.71 -15.36
C LEU A 38 -0.08 -11.00 -14.56
N ALA A 39 -1.25 -10.98 -15.20
CA ALA A 39 -2.53 -11.25 -14.55
C ALA A 39 -2.60 -12.67 -13.95
N LEU A 40 -1.98 -13.65 -14.60
CA LEU A 40 -1.89 -15.03 -14.08
C LEU A 40 -1.11 -15.06 -12.77
N CYS A 41 0.06 -14.44 -12.70
CA CYS A 41 0.83 -14.33 -11.45
C CYS A 41 0.07 -13.54 -10.38
N GLN A 42 -0.58 -12.44 -10.75
CA GLN A 42 -1.42 -11.65 -9.84
C GLN A 42 -2.56 -12.48 -9.25
N GLY A 43 -3.22 -13.31 -10.05
CA GLY A 43 -4.29 -14.20 -9.60
C GLY A 43 -3.85 -15.16 -8.49
N LEU A 44 -2.62 -15.68 -8.58
CA LEU A 44 -2.03 -16.53 -7.53
C LEU A 44 -1.79 -15.75 -6.23
N LEU A 45 -1.34 -14.51 -6.33
CA LEU A 45 -1.03 -13.66 -5.17
C LEU A 45 -2.27 -13.22 -4.38
N LEU A 46 -3.48 -13.31 -4.95
CA LEU A 46 -4.73 -12.94 -4.26
C LEU A 46 -4.95 -13.68 -2.94
N GLN A 47 -4.38 -14.87 -2.78
CA GLN A 47 -4.51 -15.70 -1.58
C GLN A 47 -3.17 -16.00 -0.92
N ALA A 48 -2.09 -15.29 -1.28
CA ALA A 48 -0.78 -15.50 -0.66
C ALA A 48 -0.86 -15.29 0.86
N ARG A 49 -0.10 -16.06 1.63
CA ARG A 49 0.05 -15.91 3.09
C ARG A 49 1.10 -14.87 3.44
N GLU A 50 2.10 -14.76 2.60
CA GLU A 50 3.21 -13.82 2.72
C GLU A 50 3.81 -13.60 1.33
N LEU A 51 4.33 -12.39 1.09
CA LEU A 51 5.07 -12.02 -0.10
C LEU A 51 6.42 -11.43 0.33
N ARG A 52 7.50 -12.12 -0.02
CA ARG A 52 8.87 -11.62 0.15
C ARG A 52 9.34 -11.04 -1.17
N VAL A 53 9.89 -9.84 -1.12
CA VAL A 53 10.39 -9.13 -2.30
C VAL A 53 11.82 -8.68 -2.04
N THR A 54 12.69 -8.93 -3.00
CA THR A 54 14.07 -8.46 -3.03
C THR A 54 14.26 -7.61 -4.26
N ILE A 55 14.81 -6.40 -4.11
CA ILE A 55 15.12 -5.48 -5.20
C ILE A 55 16.60 -5.13 -5.11
N ASP A 56 17.37 -5.63 -6.08
CA ASP A 56 18.81 -5.38 -6.25
C ASP A 56 19.00 -4.37 -7.39
N ASP A 57 18.46 -3.17 -7.20
CA ASP A 57 18.54 -2.08 -8.18
C ASP A 57 19.15 -0.82 -7.56
N ALA A 58 20.23 -0.34 -8.17
CA ALA A 58 20.93 0.85 -7.71
C ALA A 58 20.09 2.13 -7.87
N ASP A 59 19.04 2.13 -8.72
CA ASP A 59 18.14 3.27 -8.89
C ASP A 59 17.33 3.55 -7.61
N THR A 60 17.85 4.50 -6.82
CA THR A 60 17.19 5.00 -5.59
C THR A 60 15.83 5.65 -5.87
N GLY A 61 15.64 6.24 -7.05
CA GLY A 61 14.37 6.82 -7.48
C GLY A 61 13.31 5.76 -7.72
N LEU A 62 13.66 4.69 -8.42
CA LEU A 62 12.79 3.53 -8.62
C LEU A 62 12.43 2.86 -7.29
N ARG A 63 13.41 2.56 -6.43
CA ARG A 63 13.16 1.97 -5.10
C ARG A 63 12.15 2.80 -4.30
N ARG A 64 12.31 4.13 -4.31
CA ARG A 64 11.37 5.05 -3.66
C ARG A 64 9.97 4.98 -4.26
N ARG A 65 9.84 4.91 -5.59
CA ARG A 65 8.54 4.78 -6.25
C ARG A 65 7.86 3.44 -5.94
N ILE A 66 8.63 2.36 -5.83
CA ILE A 66 8.10 1.04 -5.41
C ILE A 66 7.59 1.11 -3.97
N LEU A 67 8.35 1.72 -3.06
CA LEU A 67 7.89 1.94 -1.68
C LEU A 67 6.63 2.82 -1.63
N LYS A 68 6.54 3.88 -2.45
CA LYS A 68 5.31 4.67 -2.60
C LYS A 68 4.15 3.81 -3.11
N ALA A 69 4.37 2.94 -4.08
CA ALA A 69 3.34 2.04 -4.60
C ALA A 69 2.85 1.03 -3.55
N LEU A 70 3.75 0.57 -2.66
CA LEU A 70 3.43 -0.27 -1.50
C LEU A 70 2.53 0.47 -0.50
N ARG A 71 2.85 1.73 -0.18
CA ARG A 71 2.04 2.58 0.72
C ARG A 71 0.70 2.97 0.11
N PHE A 72 0.67 3.31 -1.18
CA PHE A 72 -0.56 3.57 -1.93
C PHE A 72 -1.57 2.43 -1.79
N ARG A 73 -1.07 1.20 -1.88
CA ARG A 73 -1.85 -0.04 -1.75
C ARG A 73 -2.20 -0.38 -0.31
N ARG A 74 -1.75 0.45 0.64
CA ARG A 74 -1.92 0.28 2.09
C ARG A 74 -1.46 -1.12 2.52
N LEU A 75 -0.34 -1.58 1.99
CA LEU A 75 0.19 -2.91 2.30
C LEU A 75 1.04 -2.88 3.56
N LEU A 76 0.86 -3.88 4.42
CA LEU A 76 1.64 -4.03 5.63
C LEU A 76 2.92 -4.77 5.32
N ALA A 77 4.04 -4.06 5.38
CA ALA A 77 5.34 -4.62 5.10
C ALA A 77 6.38 -4.24 6.14
N THR A 78 7.24 -5.20 6.48
CA THR A 78 8.55 -4.89 7.05
C THR A 78 9.49 -4.54 5.89
N VAL A 79 10.17 -3.42 6.01
CA VAL A 79 11.11 -2.92 5.01
C VAL A 79 12.50 -2.90 5.62
N ARG A 80 13.48 -3.48 4.94
CA ARG A 80 14.90 -3.45 5.34
C ARG A 80 15.75 -3.07 4.14
N CYS A 81 16.91 -2.50 4.41
CA CYS A 81 17.87 -2.17 3.38
C CYS A 81 19.25 -2.67 3.81
N ASP A 82 19.78 -3.66 3.10
CA ASP A 82 21.12 -4.17 3.37
C ASP A 82 22.16 -3.24 2.73
N ASN A 83 22.95 -2.58 3.59
CA ASN A 83 24.08 -1.72 3.20
C ASN A 83 23.78 -0.73 2.06
N ALA A 84 22.54 -0.22 2.00
CA ALA A 84 22.03 0.66 0.93
C ALA A 84 21.98 0.05 -0.48
N ALA A 85 22.34 -1.23 -0.66
CA ALA A 85 22.38 -1.91 -1.95
C ALA A 85 21.05 -2.62 -2.26
N VAL A 86 20.58 -3.47 -1.35
CA VAL A 86 19.42 -4.35 -1.60
C VAL A 86 18.25 -3.95 -0.72
N LEU A 87 17.09 -3.73 -1.34
CA LEU A 87 15.83 -3.46 -0.64
C LEU A 87 15.07 -4.76 -0.44
N GLU A 88 14.78 -5.09 0.82
CA GLU A 88 14.02 -6.28 1.20
C GLU A 88 12.66 -5.87 1.78
N LEU A 89 11.60 -6.51 1.29
CA LEU A 89 10.24 -6.29 1.76
C LEU A 89 9.64 -7.64 2.17
N VAL A 90 9.03 -7.68 3.35
CA VAL A 90 8.20 -8.81 3.79
C VAL A 90 6.79 -8.29 3.98
N VAL A 91 5.92 -8.54 3.00
CA VAL A 91 4.53 -8.11 3.01
C VAL A 91 3.65 -9.24 3.55
N SER A 92 2.88 -8.95 4.60
CA SER A 92 1.92 -9.92 5.13
C SER A 92 0.82 -10.18 4.10
N GLY A 93 0.35 -11.43 3.99
CA GLY A 93 -0.74 -11.80 3.09
C GLY A 93 -2.14 -11.64 3.70
N PRO A 94 -3.20 -11.67 2.88
CA PRO A 94 -4.60 -11.50 3.29
C PRO A 94 -5.10 -12.45 4.38
N GLY A 95 -4.58 -13.69 4.45
CA GLY A 95 -5.01 -14.68 5.45
C GLY A 95 -4.65 -14.30 6.90
N ASN A 96 -3.69 -13.39 7.09
CA ASN A 96 -3.31 -12.88 8.40
C ASN A 96 -4.21 -11.72 8.88
N LEU A 97 -5.19 -11.33 8.07
CA LEU A 97 -6.08 -10.20 8.33
C LEU A 97 -7.49 -10.69 8.68
N LEU A 98 -8.02 -10.19 9.81
CA LEU A 98 -9.33 -10.60 10.33
C LEU A 98 -10.51 -9.99 9.55
N ASP A 99 -10.29 -8.96 8.72
CA ASP A 99 -11.33 -8.24 7.97
C ASP A 99 -10.86 -7.89 6.54
N GLN A 100 -11.76 -7.98 5.55
CA GLN A 100 -11.55 -7.63 4.13
C GLN A 100 -10.37 -8.30 3.39
N ALA A 101 -10.05 -9.55 3.72
CA ALA A 101 -8.98 -10.34 3.09
C ALA A 101 -8.97 -10.25 1.55
N THR A 102 -10.13 -10.28 0.89
CA THR A 102 -10.23 -10.18 -0.59
C THR A 102 -9.70 -8.86 -1.14
N ARG A 103 -10.01 -7.72 -0.50
CA ARG A 103 -9.54 -6.40 -0.95
C ARG A 103 -8.05 -6.24 -0.75
N TYR A 104 -7.54 -6.71 0.39
CA TYR A 104 -6.11 -6.69 0.66
C TYR A 104 -5.34 -7.61 -0.29
N GLY A 105 -5.85 -8.82 -0.55
CA GLY A 105 -5.29 -9.75 -1.53
C GLY A 105 -5.20 -9.14 -2.93
N LEU A 106 -6.23 -8.40 -3.36
CA LEU A 106 -6.19 -7.64 -4.60
C LEU A 106 -5.08 -6.57 -4.59
N GLN A 107 -4.95 -5.79 -3.52
CA GLN A 107 -3.88 -4.79 -3.41
C GLN A 107 -2.49 -5.43 -3.43
N LEU A 108 -2.31 -6.58 -2.79
CA LEU A 108 -1.07 -7.36 -2.82
C LEU A 108 -0.73 -7.82 -4.24
N ALA A 109 -1.71 -8.36 -4.96
CA ALA A 109 -1.53 -8.77 -6.35
C ALA A 109 -1.19 -7.57 -7.26
N LEU A 110 -1.88 -6.45 -7.09
CA LEU A 110 -1.64 -5.22 -7.85
C LEU A 110 -0.29 -4.57 -7.54
N PHE A 111 0.46 -5.04 -6.54
CA PHE A 111 1.82 -4.56 -6.23
C PHE A 111 2.89 -5.18 -7.13
N LEU A 112 2.69 -6.42 -7.61
CA LEU A 112 3.67 -7.13 -8.46
C LEU A 112 4.17 -6.32 -9.67
N PRO A 113 3.32 -5.60 -10.43
CA PRO A 113 3.78 -4.82 -11.59
C PRO A 113 4.79 -3.73 -11.23
N ALA A 114 4.70 -3.15 -10.02
CA ALA A 114 5.65 -2.16 -9.53
C ALA A 114 7.03 -2.78 -9.28
N VAL A 115 7.05 -4.00 -8.73
CA VAL A 115 8.28 -4.76 -8.49
C VAL A 115 8.95 -5.13 -9.81
N ALA A 116 8.17 -5.59 -10.79
CA ALA A 116 8.65 -5.98 -12.12
C ALA A 116 9.19 -4.81 -12.98
N CYS A 117 9.14 -3.57 -12.48
CA CYS A 117 9.84 -2.44 -13.11
C CYS A 117 11.34 -2.39 -12.78
N ALA A 118 11.80 -3.08 -11.74
CA ALA A 118 13.22 -3.17 -11.40
C ALA A 118 13.97 -4.07 -12.38
N ARG A 119 15.27 -3.79 -12.58
CA ARG A 119 16.10 -4.61 -13.48
C ARG A 119 16.45 -5.97 -12.88
N ARG A 120 16.64 -5.99 -11.56
CA ARG A 120 16.91 -7.21 -10.79
C ARG A 120 15.97 -7.23 -9.60
N TRP A 121 15.10 -8.23 -9.60
CA TRP A 121 14.11 -8.41 -8.56
C TRP A 121 13.84 -9.89 -8.37
N ALA A 122 13.42 -10.24 -7.17
CA ALA A 122 12.91 -11.56 -6.86
C ALA A 122 11.66 -11.42 -5.97
N VAL A 123 10.71 -12.30 -6.20
CA VAL A 123 9.48 -12.44 -5.43
C VAL A 123 9.34 -13.90 -5.02
N ARG A 124 9.09 -14.10 -3.73
CA ARG A 124 8.76 -15.41 -3.17
C ARG A 124 7.46 -15.31 -2.38
N ALA A 125 6.46 -16.10 -2.76
CA ALA A 125 5.15 -16.09 -2.12
C ALA A 125 4.75 -17.48 -1.62
N GLU A 126 4.21 -17.54 -0.40
CA GLU A 126 3.62 -18.77 0.14
C GLU A 126 2.12 -18.80 -0.20
N LEU A 127 1.70 -19.81 -0.95
CA LEU A 127 0.34 -19.97 -1.45
C LEU A 127 -0.39 -21.12 -0.73
N PRO A 128 -1.72 -21.04 -0.56
CA PRO A 128 -2.52 -22.19 -0.17
C PRO A 128 -2.46 -23.27 -1.26
N PRO A 129 -2.56 -24.56 -0.89
CA PRO A 129 -2.61 -25.63 -1.86
C PRO A 129 -3.88 -25.54 -2.73
N PRO A 130 -3.87 -26.11 -3.95
CA PRO A 130 -5.05 -26.18 -4.80
C PRO A 130 -6.23 -26.87 -4.11
N ARG A 131 -7.46 -26.36 -4.35
CA ARG A 131 -8.70 -26.81 -3.68
C ARG A 131 -9.01 -28.31 -3.81
N HIS A 132 -8.48 -28.98 -4.84
CA HIS A 132 -8.73 -30.39 -5.10
C HIS A 132 -7.88 -31.36 -4.25
N GLU A 133 -6.93 -30.86 -3.45
CA GLU A 133 -5.97 -31.71 -2.72
C GLU A 133 -6.32 -31.98 -1.24
N GLY A 134 -7.49 -31.53 -0.76
CA GLY A 134 -8.02 -31.84 0.57
C GLY A 134 -7.34 -31.08 1.73
N PRO A 135 -7.99 -31.02 2.92
CA PRO A 135 -7.43 -30.35 4.09
C PRO A 135 -6.26 -31.17 4.67
N GLY A 136 -5.03 -30.66 4.57
CA GLY A 136 -3.86 -31.26 5.23
C GLY A 136 -2.52 -31.15 4.49
N ARG A 137 -2.48 -30.66 3.24
CA ARG A 137 -1.19 -30.44 2.55
C ARG A 137 -0.65 -29.02 2.75
N GLY A 138 0.68 -28.93 2.78
CA GLY A 138 1.47 -27.75 3.14
C GLY A 138 1.30 -26.55 2.19
N THR A 139 2.15 -25.54 2.35
CA THR A 139 2.19 -24.37 1.47
C THR A 139 2.83 -24.73 0.13
N VAL A 140 2.31 -24.14 -0.95
CA VAL A 140 2.99 -24.14 -2.26
C VAL A 140 3.81 -22.86 -2.36
N LEU A 141 4.99 -22.95 -2.96
CA LEU A 141 5.85 -21.80 -3.13
C LEU A 141 5.79 -21.30 -4.58
N LEU A 142 5.54 -19.99 -4.74
CA LEU A 142 5.73 -19.29 -6.00
C LEU A 142 7.04 -18.50 -5.93
N GLU A 143 7.93 -18.74 -6.87
CA GLU A 143 9.18 -18.00 -7.04
C GLU A 143 9.19 -17.36 -8.43
N LEU A 144 9.42 -16.06 -8.47
CA LEU A 144 9.48 -15.25 -9.69
C LEU A 144 10.68 -14.32 -9.58
N ASP A 145 11.36 -14.08 -10.69
CA ASP A 145 12.45 -13.12 -10.79
C ASP A 145 12.43 -12.42 -12.16
N GLN A 146 13.48 -11.65 -12.45
CA GLN A 146 13.60 -10.94 -13.74
C GLN A 146 13.50 -11.85 -14.96
N ASP A 147 13.81 -13.15 -14.85
CA ASP A 147 13.83 -14.08 -15.97
C ASP A 147 12.42 -14.63 -16.29
N ALA A 148 11.43 -14.36 -15.42
CA ALA A 148 10.02 -14.67 -15.67
C ALA A 148 9.42 -13.87 -16.85
N GLY A 149 10.12 -12.84 -17.35
CA GLY A 149 9.68 -12.03 -18.50
C GLY A 149 8.43 -11.19 -18.23
N LEU A 150 8.08 -10.95 -16.96
CA LEU A 150 6.96 -10.11 -16.59
C LEU A 150 7.26 -8.65 -16.93
N VAL A 151 6.35 -8.02 -17.67
CA VAL A 151 6.45 -6.60 -18.01
C VAL A 151 5.87 -5.80 -16.86
N GLY A 152 6.72 -5.07 -16.14
CA GLY A 152 6.29 -4.14 -15.09
C GLY A 152 5.43 -2.99 -15.63
N ASP A 153 4.68 -2.36 -14.74
CA ASP A 153 3.85 -1.20 -15.05
C ASP A 153 4.26 0.01 -14.20
N SER A 154 4.89 0.98 -14.87
CA SER A 154 5.34 2.22 -14.24
C SER A 154 4.29 3.32 -14.22
N HIS A 155 3.12 3.13 -14.84
CA HIS A 155 2.06 4.15 -14.87
C HIS A 155 1.65 4.60 -13.46
N PHE A 156 1.69 3.67 -12.51
CA PHE A 156 1.38 3.93 -11.10
C PHE A 156 2.62 4.27 -10.26
N LEU A 157 3.84 4.12 -10.80
CA LEU A 157 5.08 4.43 -10.09
C LEU A 157 5.28 5.95 -10.06
N GLY A 158 4.82 6.57 -8.99
CA GLY A 158 4.91 8.03 -8.79
C GLY A 158 3.57 8.75 -8.88
N HIS A 159 2.47 8.04 -9.13
CA HIS A 159 1.14 8.60 -8.95
C HIS A 159 0.89 8.85 -7.46
N LEU A 160 0.87 10.12 -7.06
CA LEU A 160 0.36 10.51 -5.75
C LEU A 160 -1.16 10.53 -5.86
N PRO A 161 -1.91 9.71 -5.09
CA PRO A 161 -3.37 9.73 -5.09
C PRO A 161 -3.90 11.15 -4.96
N ASP A 162 -4.98 11.45 -5.67
CA ASP A 162 -5.65 12.76 -5.59
C ASP A 162 -6.04 13.10 -4.15
N GLU A 163 -6.34 12.07 -3.35
CA GLU A 163 -6.58 12.13 -1.92
C GLU A 163 -5.42 12.74 -1.13
N LEU A 164 -4.18 12.32 -1.41
CA LEU A 164 -2.99 12.85 -0.74
C LEU A 164 -2.64 14.26 -1.23
N ARG A 165 -2.90 14.57 -2.51
CA ARG A 165 -2.79 15.94 -3.05
C ARG A 165 -3.75 16.89 -2.35
N GLY A 166 -5.00 16.46 -2.14
CA GLY A 166 -6.00 17.25 -1.42
C GLY A 166 -5.59 17.58 0.02
N ILE A 167 -4.82 16.74 0.70
CA ILE A 167 -4.28 17.03 2.05
C ILE A 167 -3.25 18.15 2.00
N ALA A 168 -2.32 18.10 1.03
CA ALA A 168 -1.29 19.12 0.86
C ALA A 168 -1.92 20.50 0.60
N ASP A 169 -2.89 20.56 -0.32
CA ASP A 169 -3.60 21.79 -0.65
C ASP A 169 -4.38 22.33 0.56
N GLN A 170 -5.07 21.46 1.30
CA GLN A 170 -5.81 21.85 2.50
C GLN A 170 -4.90 22.36 3.63
N LEU A 171 -3.73 21.76 3.82
CA LEU A 171 -2.75 22.20 4.81
C LEU A 171 -2.20 23.57 4.43
N ALA A 172 -1.75 23.73 3.19
CA ALA A 172 -1.20 25.00 2.70
C ALA A 172 -2.23 26.14 2.78
N ALA A 173 -3.50 25.86 2.49
CA ALA A 173 -4.58 26.86 2.55
C ALA A 173 -4.98 27.25 3.98
N LYS A 174 -4.92 26.33 4.95
CA LYS A 174 -5.44 26.56 6.31
C LYS A 174 -4.35 26.93 7.32
N LEU A 175 -3.10 26.55 7.07
CA LEU A 175 -1.99 26.66 8.01
C LEU A 175 -0.78 27.30 7.33
N PRO A 176 -0.59 28.64 7.46
CA PRO A 176 0.62 29.30 6.98
C PRO A 176 1.87 28.69 7.64
N GLY A 177 2.93 28.48 6.85
CA GLY A 177 4.19 27.88 7.31
C GLY A 177 4.22 26.34 7.32
N TRP A 178 3.09 25.70 6.98
CA TRP A 178 2.99 24.25 6.88
C TRP A 178 3.06 23.81 5.42
N SER A 179 3.80 22.75 5.15
CA SER A 179 3.84 22.12 3.83
C SER A 179 3.91 20.60 3.95
N VAL A 180 3.52 19.91 2.88
CA VAL A 180 3.67 18.47 2.76
C VAL A 180 4.81 18.18 1.79
N GLU A 181 5.75 17.37 2.24
CA GLU A 181 6.89 16.92 1.47
C GLU A 181 6.82 15.41 1.22
N ASP A 182 7.65 14.94 0.29
CA ASP A 182 7.90 13.52 0.12
C ASP A 182 8.52 12.93 1.39
N GLY A 183 7.90 11.86 1.91
CA GLY A 183 8.38 11.18 3.11
C GLY A 183 9.80 10.66 2.97
N GLN A 184 10.68 11.08 3.87
CA GLN A 184 12.02 10.51 3.98
C GLN A 184 11.95 9.16 4.71
N LEU A 185 12.72 8.19 4.23
CA LEU A 185 12.86 6.88 4.89
C LEU A 185 13.57 7.09 6.23
N LEU A 186 12.99 6.58 7.32
CA LEU A 186 13.60 6.68 8.65
C LEU A 186 14.23 5.34 9.02
N PRO A 187 15.56 5.24 9.09
CA PRO A 187 16.20 4.02 9.56
C PRO A 187 15.97 3.84 11.06
N LEU A 188 15.64 2.61 11.45
CA LEU A 188 15.52 2.19 12.84
C LEU A 188 16.79 1.47 13.29
N PRO A 189 17.11 1.49 14.60
CA PRO A 189 18.26 0.77 15.14
C PRO A 189 18.27 -0.74 14.84
N SER A 190 17.11 -1.34 14.58
CA SER A 190 16.95 -2.76 14.20
C SER A 190 17.38 -3.07 12.75
N GLY A 191 17.68 -2.04 11.94
CA GLY A 191 17.89 -2.16 10.49
C GLY A 191 16.58 -2.20 9.68
N GLU A 192 15.42 -2.06 10.33
CA GLU A 192 14.16 -1.81 9.63
C GLU A 192 14.06 -0.33 9.20
N LEU A 193 13.29 -0.07 8.15
CA LEU A 193 12.98 1.28 7.69
C LEU A 193 11.51 1.61 7.97
N VAL A 194 11.26 2.77 8.56
CA VAL A 194 9.94 3.40 8.50
C VAL A 194 9.81 4.05 7.13
N VAL A 195 8.70 3.76 6.45
CA VAL A 195 8.32 4.40 5.20
C VAL A 195 7.10 5.25 5.48
N PRO A 196 7.23 6.55 5.79
CA PRO A 196 6.09 7.41 6.08
C PRO A 196 5.15 7.53 4.88
N ASP A 197 3.86 7.72 5.12
CA ASP A 197 2.87 7.96 4.05
C ASP A 197 2.98 9.40 3.52
N LEU A 198 3.32 10.34 4.40
CA LEU A 198 3.61 11.73 4.08
C LEU A 198 4.55 12.32 5.12
N GLN A 199 5.12 13.49 4.83
CA GLN A 199 5.95 14.25 5.77
C GLN A 199 5.45 15.68 5.83
N VAL A 200 5.19 16.16 7.04
CA VAL A 200 4.77 17.55 7.27
C VAL A 200 6.00 18.35 7.67
N ALA A 201 6.23 19.47 6.97
CA ALA A 201 7.25 20.44 7.36
C ALA A 201 6.56 21.65 7.99
N VAL A 202 7.03 22.04 9.18
CA VAL A 202 6.56 23.21 9.93
C VAL A 202 7.77 24.02 10.35
N ASP A 203 7.89 25.25 9.84
CA ASP A 203 8.99 26.16 10.16
C ASP A 203 10.40 25.52 10.05
N GLY A 204 10.58 24.62 9.08
CA GLY A 204 11.83 23.89 8.83
C GLY A 204 12.02 22.61 9.64
N ALA A 205 11.12 22.30 10.59
CA ALA A 205 11.11 21.02 11.29
C ALA A 205 10.25 19.98 10.53
N LEU A 206 10.80 18.78 10.36
CA LEU A 206 10.17 17.68 9.63
C LEU A 206 9.48 16.70 10.59
N PHE A 207 8.23 16.36 10.28
CA PHE A 207 7.37 15.44 11.01
C PHE A 207 6.86 14.35 10.07
N PRO A 208 7.50 13.18 10.06
CA PRO A 208 7.02 12.03 9.33
C PRO A 208 5.66 11.57 9.86
N VAL A 209 4.74 11.20 8.98
CA VAL A 209 3.39 10.74 9.34
C VAL A 209 3.16 9.34 8.75
N GLU A 210 2.80 8.39 9.61
CA GLU A 210 2.43 7.03 9.23
C GLU A 210 0.97 6.75 9.58
N LEU A 211 0.20 6.25 8.60
CA LEU A 211 -1.24 6.00 8.66
C LEU A 211 -1.54 4.50 8.79
N PHE A 212 -2.13 4.12 9.90
CA PHE A 212 -2.57 2.77 10.21
C PHE A 212 -4.05 2.60 9.84
N HIS A 213 -4.31 1.92 8.72
CA HIS A 213 -5.64 1.57 8.24
C HIS A 213 -6.15 0.28 8.89
N ARG A 214 -7.40 -0.09 8.58
CA ARG A 214 -8.19 -1.17 9.21
C ARG A 214 -7.50 -2.53 9.36
N TRP A 215 -6.55 -2.85 8.50
CA TRP A 215 -5.80 -4.12 8.53
C TRP A 215 -4.38 -4.00 9.11
N HIS A 216 -3.98 -2.85 9.67
CA HIS A 216 -2.63 -2.61 10.20
C HIS A 216 -2.45 -2.87 11.71
N GLY A 217 -3.39 -3.57 12.36
CA GLY A 217 -3.42 -3.67 13.82
C GLY A 217 -2.13 -4.20 14.47
N SER A 218 -1.51 -5.25 13.91
CA SER A 218 -0.27 -5.82 14.45
C SER A 218 0.95 -4.91 14.29
N ALA A 219 1.00 -4.08 13.23
CA ALA A 219 2.09 -3.14 13.02
C ALA A 219 2.00 -1.92 13.94
N LEU A 220 0.79 -1.48 14.28
CA LEU A 220 0.58 -0.33 15.17
C LEU A 220 1.22 -0.56 16.54
N GLY A 221 0.99 -1.71 17.16
CA GLY A 221 1.58 -2.04 18.47
C GLY A 221 3.10 -1.99 18.46
N ARG A 222 3.75 -2.54 17.42
CA ARG A 222 5.21 -2.47 17.27
C ARG A 222 5.70 -1.03 17.14
N ARG A 223 4.98 -0.19 16.39
CA ARG A 223 5.39 1.21 16.22
C ARG A 223 5.23 2.03 17.50
N LEU A 224 4.15 1.83 18.24
CA LEU A 224 3.95 2.48 19.53
C LEU A 224 5.01 2.07 20.56
N ALA A 225 5.38 0.79 20.62
CA ALA A 225 6.46 0.33 21.49
C ALA A 225 7.81 1.00 21.17
N LEU A 226 8.12 1.23 19.89
CA LEU A 226 9.32 1.97 19.48
C LEU A 226 9.28 3.43 19.94
N LEU A 227 8.12 4.09 19.83
CA LEU A 227 7.93 5.46 20.30
C LEU A 227 8.05 5.58 21.82
N GLU A 228 7.55 4.60 22.58
CA GLU A 228 7.72 4.55 24.04
C GLU A 228 9.20 4.43 24.45
N GLN A 229 10.02 3.79 23.62
CA GLN A 229 11.47 3.68 23.80
C GLN A 229 12.23 4.94 23.33
N GLY A 230 11.53 5.98 22.86
CA GLY A 230 12.13 7.21 22.36
C GLY A 230 12.71 7.11 20.95
N VAL A 231 12.45 6.02 20.23
CA VAL A 231 12.86 5.85 18.83
C VAL A 231 11.91 6.62 17.92
N ALA A 232 12.46 7.38 16.96
CA ALA A 232 11.70 8.23 16.03
C ALA A 232 10.77 9.26 16.73
N PRO A 233 11.32 10.16 17.58
CA PRO A 233 10.53 11.04 18.46
C PRO A 233 9.66 12.09 17.74
N ARG A 234 9.81 12.26 16.43
CA ARG A 234 8.99 13.16 15.61
C ARG A 234 7.99 12.43 14.72
N LEU A 235 7.94 11.10 14.77
CA LEU A 235 6.99 10.32 14.01
C LEU A 235 5.58 10.54 14.59
N VAL A 236 4.65 10.90 13.71
CA VAL A 236 3.22 11.05 14.01
C VAL A 236 2.50 9.81 13.51
N VAL A 237 1.56 9.30 14.31
CA VAL A 237 0.84 8.06 14.06
C VAL A 237 -0.65 8.32 13.86
N GLY A 238 -1.14 8.21 12.63
CA GLY A 238 -2.57 8.26 12.35
C GLY A 238 -3.20 6.88 12.48
N VAL A 239 -4.36 6.76 13.14
CA VAL A 239 -5.10 5.49 13.26
C VAL A 239 -6.52 5.66 12.72
N ASP A 240 -6.92 4.78 11.80
CA ASP A 240 -8.28 4.72 11.25
C ASP A 240 -9.30 4.45 12.38
N ARG A 241 -10.40 5.19 12.43
CA ARG A 241 -11.42 5.10 13.48
C ARG A 241 -12.09 3.73 13.56
N ALA A 242 -12.18 3.01 12.46
CA ALA A 242 -12.68 1.63 12.46
C ALA A 242 -11.64 0.70 13.09
N LEU A 243 -10.34 0.88 12.81
CA LEU A 243 -9.27 0.15 13.50
C LEU A 243 -9.27 0.45 15.01
N ALA A 244 -9.41 1.71 15.38
CA ALA A 244 -9.40 2.19 16.77
C ALA A 244 -10.46 1.55 17.66
N LYS A 245 -11.59 1.12 17.09
CA LYS A 245 -12.70 0.50 17.82
C LYS A 245 -12.51 -1.00 18.07
N THR A 246 -11.50 -1.62 17.45
CA THR A 246 -11.26 -3.05 17.63
C THR A 246 -10.73 -3.34 19.04
N ALA A 247 -11.16 -4.45 19.63
CA ALA A 247 -10.78 -4.83 21.00
C ALA A 247 -9.26 -4.96 21.18
N ALA A 248 -8.54 -5.35 20.12
CA ALA A 248 -7.08 -5.47 20.14
C ALA A 248 -6.36 -4.11 20.13
N ILE A 249 -6.96 -3.06 19.56
CA ILE A 249 -6.29 -1.77 19.34
C ILE A 249 -6.73 -0.72 20.34
N ALA A 250 -7.99 -0.72 20.78
CA ALA A 250 -8.48 0.27 21.74
C ALA A 250 -7.57 0.43 22.98
N PRO A 251 -7.02 -0.64 23.60
CA PRO A 251 -6.08 -0.49 24.73
C PRO A 251 -4.76 0.19 24.35
N LEU A 252 -4.26 -0.01 23.13
CA LEU A 252 -3.01 0.59 22.65
C LEU A 252 -3.13 2.11 22.51
N LEU A 253 -4.33 2.61 22.22
CA LEU A 253 -4.59 4.04 22.07
C LEU A 253 -4.58 4.79 23.41
N GLU A 254 -4.68 4.08 24.53
CA GLU A 254 -4.56 4.67 25.86
C GLU A 254 -3.11 4.87 26.30
N SER A 255 -2.13 4.34 25.55
CA SER A 255 -0.71 4.45 25.84
C SER A 255 -0.22 5.91 25.84
N PRO A 256 0.80 6.24 26.66
CA PRO A 256 1.44 7.56 26.60
C PRO A 256 2.00 7.90 25.21
N ALA A 257 2.53 6.90 24.49
CA ALA A 257 3.03 7.10 23.14
C ALA A 257 1.91 7.51 22.17
N PHE A 258 0.75 6.83 22.17
CA PHE A 258 -0.34 7.25 21.29
C PHE A 258 -0.92 8.61 21.70
N LYS A 259 -1.05 8.90 23.00
CA LYS A 259 -1.53 10.22 23.45
C LYS A 259 -0.62 11.37 23.01
N ARG A 260 0.69 11.12 22.94
CA ARG A 260 1.67 12.11 22.49
C ARG A 260 1.75 12.21 20.95
N HIS A 261 1.94 11.08 20.27
CA HIS A 261 2.25 11.01 18.83
C HIS A 261 1.03 10.76 17.93
N GLY A 262 -0.07 10.32 18.50
CA GLY A 262 -1.19 9.74 17.78
C GLY A 262 -2.29 10.72 17.42
N PHE A 263 -3.05 10.40 16.38
CA PHE A 263 -4.35 11.01 16.07
C PHE A 263 -5.29 10.02 15.38
N LEU A 264 -6.59 10.33 15.34
CA LEU A 264 -7.60 9.50 14.70
C LEU A 264 -8.08 10.10 13.37
N PHE A 265 -8.28 9.26 12.36
CA PHE A 265 -8.83 9.65 11.07
C PHE A 265 -9.88 8.64 10.55
N SER A 266 -10.64 9.00 9.52
CA SER A 266 -11.60 8.08 8.89
C SER A 266 -11.07 7.55 7.58
N ASP A 267 -11.10 8.36 6.53
CA ASP A 267 -10.55 8.00 5.22
C ASP A 267 -9.16 8.64 5.03
N LEU A 268 -9.09 9.94 5.30
CA LEU A 268 -7.87 10.73 5.25
C LEU A 268 -7.70 11.57 6.53
N PRO A 269 -6.46 11.91 6.90
CA PRO A 269 -6.20 12.85 7.97
C PRO A 269 -6.70 14.25 7.59
N THR A 270 -7.25 14.97 8.57
CA THR A 270 -7.63 16.38 8.37
C THR A 270 -6.48 17.29 8.77
N ALA A 271 -6.39 18.48 8.16
CA ALA A 271 -5.40 19.49 8.53
C ALA A 271 -5.43 19.80 10.04
N ARG A 272 -6.62 19.84 10.66
CA ARG A 272 -6.77 20.03 12.11
C ARG A 272 -6.15 18.89 12.93
N ALA A 273 -6.44 17.64 12.56
CA ALA A 273 -5.92 16.48 13.28
C ALA A 273 -4.39 16.38 13.19
N LEU A 274 -3.83 16.66 12.00
CA LEU A 274 -2.38 16.74 11.81
C LEU A 274 -1.77 17.87 12.63
N LYS A 275 -2.42 19.04 12.63
CA LYS A 275 -1.99 20.20 13.41
C LYS A 275 -1.84 19.87 14.89
N GLU A 276 -2.94 19.41 15.50
CA GLU A 276 -2.97 19.08 16.92
C GLU A 276 -1.94 18.00 17.29
N ALA A 277 -1.65 17.05 16.40
CA ALA A 277 -0.67 16.00 16.64
C ALA A 277 0.78 16.50 16.54
N VAL A 278 1.10 17.30 15.53
CA VAL A 278 2.44 17.87 15.35
C VAL A 278 2.74 18.92 16.43
N GLU A 279 1.77 19.74 16.85
CA GLU A 279 1.94 20.71 17.94
C GLU A 279 2.25 20.06 19.30
N ARG A 280 1.85 18.81 19.53
CA ARG A 280 2.25 18.02 20.72
C ARG A 280 3.72 17.59 20.70
N LEU A 281 4.38 17.69 19.54
CA LEU A 281 5.75 17.25 19.32
C LEU A 281 6.73 18.41 19.09
N LEU A 282 6.23 19.65 18.97
CA LEU A 282 7.01 20.89 19.01
C LEU A 282 7.45 21.19 20.45
#